data_AF-B8BD07-F1
#
_entry.id   AF-B8BD07-F1
#
_cell.length_a   1.000
_cell.length_b   1.000
_cell.length_c   1.000
_cell.angle_alpha   90.00
_cell.angle_beta   90.00
_cell.angle_gamma   90.00
#
_symmetry.space_group_name_H-M   'P 1'
#
loop_
_entity.id
_entity.type
_entity.pdbx_description
1 polymer ?
#
loop_
_entity_poly.entity_id
_entity_poly.type
_entity_poly.pdbx_seq_one_letter_code
_entity_poly.pdbx_strand_id
1 'polypeptide(L)'
;MGHRCFFFYFTIISNRFLGDYFSDRVVATSRVSVDPAARSGASDVSYPTERDDGWMEVKLAEFSNDERMLTEAAVMVDFREVNDHVKKIGLIVEGLEFRPTIH
;
A
#
# COMPACT_ATOMS: atom_id res chain seq x y z
N MET A 1 -22.07 -0.46 17.96
CA MET A 1 -20.61 -0.60 18.15
C MET A 1 -19.97 -0.13 16.86
N GLY A 2 -19.23 0.98 16.89
CA GLY A 2 -18.62 1.56 15.69
C GLY A 2 -17.57 0.62 15.11
N HIS A 3 -17.65 0.35 13.81
CA HIS A 3 -16.63 -0.39 13.09
C HIS A 3 -15.29 0.31 13.29
N ARG A 4 -14.29 -0.43 13.76
CA ARG A 4 -12.95 0.13 14.00
C ARG A 4 -12.36 0.38 12.62
N CYS A 5 -12.17 1.63 12.25
CA CYS A 5 -11.54 1.96 10.98
C CYS A 5 -10.05 1.57 11.05
N PHE A 6 -9.63 0.63 10.21
CA PHE A 6 -8.22 0.25 10.08
C PHE A 6 -7.67 0.77 8.75
N PHE A 7 -7.59 2.10 8.62
CA PHE A 7 -7.03 2.72 7.42
C PHE A 7 -5.50 2.79 7.47
N PHE A 8 -4.88 2.50 6.33
CA PHE A 8 -3.46 2.59 6.09
C PHE A 8 -3.21 3.35 4.77
N TYR A 9 -2.12 4.10 4.72
CA TYR A 9 -1.55 4.53 3.46
C TYR A 9 -0.49 3.54 3.02
N PHE A 10 -0.57 3.17 1.75
CA PHE A 10 0.49 2.48 1.06
C PHE A 10 1.12 3.44 0.07
N THR A 11 2.43 3.60 0.12
CA THR A 11 3.16 4.49 -0.78
C THR A 11 4.35 3.76 -1.38
N ILE A 12 4.48 3.82 -2.70
CA ILE A 12 5.68 3.39 -3.41
C ILE A 12 6.51 4.63 -3.68
N ILE A 13 7.76 4.61 -3.22
CA ILE A 13 8.71 5.71 -3.33
C ILE A 13 9.89 5.25 -4.18
N SER A 14 10.29 6.14 -5.07
CA SER A 14 11.36 5.98 -6.04
C SER A 14 12.54 6.83 -5.54
N ASN A 15 13.70 6.18 -5.31
CA ASN A 15 14.85 6.83 -4.68
C ASN A 15 15.94 7.04 -5.72
N ARG A 16 16.27 8.30 -6.01
CA ARG A 16 17.41 8.65 -6.86
C ARG A 16 18.49 9.36 -6.05
N PHE A 17 19.72 8.86 -6.16
CA PHE A 17 20.92 9.53 -5.68
C PHE A 17 21.44 10.47 -6.78
N LEU A 18 21.28 11.79 -6.59
CA LEU A 18 21.78 12.82 -7.51
C LEU A 18 22.98 13.53 -6.86
N GLY A 19 24.15 12.90 -6.88
CA GLY A 19 25.29 13.38 -6.09
C GLY A 19 24.94 13.35 -4.59
N ASP A 20 25.15 14.43 -3.84
CA ASP A 20 24.88 14.45 -2.39
C ASP A 20 23.38 14.58 -2.01
N TYR A 21 22.47 14.63 -2.98
CA TYR A 21 21.04 14.81 -2.75
C TYR A 21 20.25 13.50 -2.98
N PHE A 22 19.50 13.11 -1.95
CA PHE A 22 18.42 12.12 -2.06
C PHE A 22 17.14 12.84 -2.51
N SER A 23 16.56 12.41 -3.63
CA SER A 23 15.25 12.86 -4.09
C SER A 23 14.27 11.70 -4.04
N ASP A 24 13.26 11.83 -3.18
CA ASP A 24 12.18 10.88 -3.03
C ASP A 24 11.02 11.29 -3.94
N ARG A 25 10.60 10.38 -4.82
CA ARG A 25 9.42 10.57 -5.67
C ARG A 25 8.34 9.57 -5.30
N VAL A 26 7.16 10.06 -4.97
CA VAL A 26 5.97 9.22 -4.81
C VAL A 26 5.52 8.73 -6.19
N VAL A 27 5.46 7.42 -6.34
CA VAL A 27 5.12 6.72 -7.59
C VAL A 27 3.64 6.36 -7.59
N ALA A 28 3.19 5.80 -6.47
CA ALA A 28 1.81 5.42 -6.26
C ALA A 28 1.50 5.61 -4.78
N THR A 29 0.29 6.08 -4.50
CA THR A 29 -0.27 6.06 -3.15
C THR A 29 -1.67 5.51 -3.21
N SER A 30 -2.04 4.71 -2.21
CA SER A 30 -3.38 4.20 -2.06
C SER A 30 -3.77 4.20 -0.59
N ARG A 31 -5.08 4.37 -0.38
CA ARG A 31 -5.69 4.25 0.93
C ARG A 31 -6.34 2.88 1.03
N VAL A 32 -6.05 2.17 2.10
CA VAL A 32 -6.45 0.78 2.27
C VAL A 32 -7.14 0.62 3.61
N SER A 33 -8.30 -0.03 3.64
CA SER A 33 -8.91 -0.50 4.88
C SER A 33 -8.64 -1.99 5.01
N VAL A 34 -8.02 -2.44 6.10
CA VAL A 34 -7.86 -3.88 6.37
C VAL A 34 -9.06 -4.46 7.14
N ASP A 35 -10.08 -3.65 7.42
CA ASP A 35 -11.36 -4.13 7.93
C ASP A 35 -12.33 -4.37 6.76
N PRO A 36 -12.66 -5.63 6.43
CA PRO A 36 -13.63 -5.95 5.38
C PRO A 36 -15.06 -5.52 5.73
N ALA A 37 -15.39 -5.38 7.02
CA ALA A 37 -16.70 -4.91 7.46
C ALA A 37 -16.85 -3.37 7.39
N ALA A 38 -15.73 -2.64 7.24
CA ALA A 38 -15.72 -1.18 7.12
C ALA A 38 -15.98 -0.67 5.69
N ARG A 39 -16.46 -1.52 4.77
CA ARG A 39 -16.79 -1.14 3.38
C ARG A 39 -17.80 0.01 3.37
N SER A 40 -17.31 1.24 3.17
CA SER A 40 -18.11 2.46 3.19
C SER A 40 -18.61 2.90 1.82
N GLY A 41 -18.30 2.14 0.75
CA GLY A 41 -18.61 2.52 -0.63
C GLY A 41 -17.75 3.65 -1.19
N ALA A 42 -16.75 4.13 -0.43
CA ALA A 42 -15.78 5.11 -0.90
C ALA A 42 -14.92 4.51 -2.02
N SER A 43 -14.86 5.18 -3.17
CA SER A 43 -14.18 4.69 -4.38
C SER A 43 -12.65 4.80 -4.32
N ASP A 44 -12.11 5.50 -3.33
CA ASP A 44 -10.67 5.76 -3.13
C ASP A 44 -10.02 4.81 -2.11
N VAL A 45 -10.78 3.84 -1.59
CA VAL A 45 -10.30 2.88 -0.59
C VAL A 45 -10.31 1.45 -1.14
N SER A 46 -9.15 0.78 -1.11
CA SER A 46 -9.07 -0.65 -1.35
C SER A 46 -9.45 -1.44 -0.10
N TYR A 47 -10.18 -2.54 -0.29
CA TYR A 47 -10.61 -3.44 0.78
C TYR A 47 -10.10 -4.86 0.50
N PRO A 48 -9.78 -5.64 1.55
CA PRO A 48 -9.36 -7.01 1.39
C PRO A 48 -10.49 -7.89 0.90
N THR A 49 -10.09 -8.96 0.21
CA THR A 49 -10.91 -10.08 -0.21
C THR A 49 -10.35 -11.34 0.43
N GLU A 50 -11.26 -12.24 0.84
CA GLU A 50 -10.91 -13.52 1.42
C GLU A 50 -10.31 -14.44 0.36
N ARG A 51 -9.26 -15.17 0.74
CA ARG A 51 -8.61 -16.22 -0.05
C ARG A 51 -9.08 -17.59 0.43
N ASP A 52 -8.84 -18.59 -0.41
CA ASP A 52 -9.21 -19.99 -0.11
C ASP A 52 -8.46 -20.59 1.10
N ASP A 53 -7.34 -19.98 1.51
CA ASP A 53 -6.53 -20.39 2.68
C ASP A 53 -6.95 -19.70 3.99
N GLY A 54 -8.01 -18.88 3.97
CA GLY A 54 -8.50 -18.13 5.13
C GLY A 54 -7.73 -16.85 5.42
N TRP A 55 -6.73 -16.49 4.60
CA TRP A 55 -6.09 -15.18 4.65
C TRP A 55 -6.87 -14.15 3.86
N MET A 56 -6.54 -12.89 4.12
CA MET A 56 -7.09 -11.74 3.41
C MET A 56 -6.02 -11.16 2.49
N GLU A 57 -6.36 -10.90 1.23
CA GLU A 57 -5.49 -10.17 0.30
C GLU A 57 -6.11 -8.87 -0.20
N VAL A 58 -5.27 -7.86 -0.42
CA VAL A 58 -5.69 -6.56 -0.95
C VAL A 58 -4.65 -6.05 -1.94
N LYS A 59 -5.12 -5.63 -3.12
CA LYS A 59 -4.24 -4.92 -4.08
C LYS A 59 -3.97 -3.53 -3.53
N LEU A 60 -2.71 -3.30 -3.15
CA LEU A 60 -2.28 -2.04 -2.57
C LEU A 60 -2.15 -0.97 -3.67
N ALA A 61 -1.35 -1.20 -4.71
CA ALA A 61 -1.18 -0.23 -5.78
C ALA A 61 -0.92 -0.90 -7.15
N GLU A 62 -0.94 -0.10 -8.20
CA GLU A 62 -0.43 -0.42 -9.52
C GLU A 62 0.43 0.75 -9.99
N PHE A 63 1.58 0.44 -10.59
CA PHE A 63 2.50 1.44 -11.11
C PHE A 63 3.24 0.89 -12.33
N SER A 64 3.69 1.79 -13.21
CA SER A 64 4.53 1.46 -14.35
C SER A 64 5.97 1.85 -14.11
N ASN A 65 6.89 1.04 -14.64
CA ASN A 65 8.32 1.35 -14.63
C ASN A 65 8.62 2.32 -15.78
N ASP A 66 8.56 3.63 -15.50
CA ASP A 66 8.90 4.67 -16.47
C ASP A 66 10.42 4.75 -16.71
N GLU A 67 10.86 5.49 -17.74
CA GLU A 67 12.29 5.64 -18.05
C GLU A 67 13.13 6.14 -16.87
N ARG A 68 12.50 6.86 -15.91
CA ARG A 68 13.18 7.36 -14.72
C ARG A 68 13.36 6.24 -13.70
N MET A 69 12.37 5.37 -13.51
CA MET A 69 12.46 4.19 -12.64
C MET A 69 13.49 3.17 -13.15
N LEU A 70 13.71 3.06 -14.46
CA LEU A 70 14.77 2.21 -15.02
C LEU A 70 16.19 2.61 -14.57
N THR A 71 16.36 3.86 -14.14
CA THR A 71 17.65 4.36 -13.62
C THR A 71 17.78 4.25 -12.11
N GLU A 72 16.75 3.76 -11.42
CA GLU A 72 16.73 3.62 -9.97
C GLU A 72 17.11 2.20 -9.55
N ALA A 73 17.90 2.10 -8.48
CA ALA A 73 18.39 0.81 -8.00
C ALA A 73 17.33 0.03 -7.18
N ALA A 74 16.37 0.74 -6.57
CA ALA A 74 15.36 0.16 -5.71
C ALA A 74 14.12 1.06 -5.59
N VAL A 75 12.99 0.44 -5.25
CA VAL A 75 11.80 1.13 -4.77
C VAL A 75 11.63 0.88 -3.28
N MET A 76 11.23 1.91 -2.54
CA MET A 76 10.82 1.76 -1.15
C MET A 76 9.30 1.62 -1.09
N VAL A 77 8.85 0.78 -0.18
CA VAL A 77 7.44 0.62 0.13
C VAL A 77 7.20 1.07 1.55
N ASP A 78 6.33 2.06 1.71
CA ASP A 78 5.87 2.54 3.00
C ASP A 78 4.44 2.06 3.23
N PHE A 79 4.25 1.20 4.24
CA PHE A 79 2.94 0.79 4.73
C PHE A 79 2.73 1.40 6.12
N ARG A 80 2.00 2.52 6.15
CA ARG A 80 1.85 3.35 7.35
C ARG A 80 0.41 3.45 7.78
N GLU A 81 0.22 3.47 9.09
CA GLU A 81 -1.08 3.77 9.68
C GLU A 81 -1.49 5.22 9.39
N VAL A 82 -2.77 5.43 9.11
CA VAL A 82 -3.36 6.77 9.09
C VAL A 82 -3.60 7.15 10.54
N ASN A 83 -2.83 8.11 11.07
CA ASN A 83 -2.94 8.56 12.46
C ASN A 83 -4.36 9.03 12.75
N ASP A 84 -5.18 8.12 13.25
CA ASP A 84 -6.58 8.33 13.60
C ASP A 84 -6.82 8.21 15.11
N HIS A 85 -5.72 8.12 15.89
CA HIS A 85 -5.70 7.90 17.33
C HIS A 85 -6.39 6.60 17.77
N VAL A 86 -6.67 5.65 16.86
CA VAL A 86 -7.25 4.35 17.17
C VAL A 86 -6.14 3.31 17.25
N LYS A 87 -5.96 2.72 18.42
CA LYS A 87 -5.01 1.61 18.59
C LYS A 87 -5.42 0.43 17.69
N LYS A 88 -4.57 0.10 16.72
CA LYS A 88 -4.71 -1.07 15.85
C LYS A 88 -3.91 -2.22 16.47
N ILE A 89 -4.56 -3.35 16.75
CA ILE A 89 -3.92 -4.55 17.33
C ILE A 89 -4.35 -5.79 16.55
N GLY A 90 -3.48 -6.80 16.50
CA GLY A 90 -3.80 -8.10 15.89
C GLY A 90 -3.65 -8.17 14.36
N LEU A 91 -3.05 -7.15 13.73
CA LEU A 91 -2.68 -7.23 12.31
C LEU A 91 -1.42 -8.07 12.15
N ILE A 92 -1.52 -9.14 11.36
CA ILE A 92 -0.39 -9.98 10.95
C ILE A 92 -0.26 -9.84 9.44
N VAL A 93 0.92 -9.46 8.97
CA VAL A 93 1.25 -9.38 7.54
C VAL A 93 2.22 -10.53 7.24
N GLU A 94 1.75 -11.52 6.49
CA GLU A 94 2.57 -12.68 6.11
C GLU A 94 3.53 -12.36 4.96
N GLY A 95 3.10 -11.54 3.99
CA GLY A 95 3.91 -11.24 2.82
C GLY A 95 3.46 -10.00 2.07
N LEU A 96 4.38 -9.48 1.27
CA LEU A 96 4.16 -8.42 0.28
C LEU A 96 4.70 -8.90 -1.06
N GLU A 97 3.90 -8.83 -2.10
CA GLU A 97 4.23 -9.37 -3.42
C GLU A 97 4.09 -8.30 -4.51
N PHE A 98 5.04 -8.29 -5.45
CA PHE A 98 4.94 -7.54 -6.69
C PHE A 98 4.64 -8.49 -7.83
N ARG A 99 3.55 -8.23 -8.56
CA ARG A 99 3.15 -9.02 -9.73
C ARG A 99 3.25 -8.16 -10.99
N PRO A 100 3.91 -8.64 -12.05
CA PRO A 100 3.87 -7.96 -13.35
C PRO A 100 2.45 -8.01 -13.91
N THR A 101 1.96 -6.89 -14.42
CA THR A 101 0.74 -6.87 -15.23
C THR A 101 1.12 -7.14 -16.67
N ILE A 102 0.74 -8.31 -17.19
CA ILE A 102 0.88 -8.60 -18.62
C ILE A 102 -0.18 -7.76 -19.34
N HIS A 103 0.25 -6.81 -20.18
CA HIS A 103 -0.60 -6.14 -21.16
C HIS A 103 -0.31 -6.72 -22.55
#